data_AF-A0A916J4M6-F1
#
_entry.id   AF-A0A916J4M6-F1
#
_cell.length_a   1.000
_cell.length_b   1.000
_cell.length_c   1.000
_cell.angle_alpha   90.00
_cell.angle_beta   90.00
_cell.angle_gamma   90.00
#
_symmetry.space_group_name_H-M   'P 1'
#
loop_
_entity.id
_entity.type
_entity.pdbx_description
1 polymer ?
#
loop_
_entity_poly.entity_id
_entity_poly.type
_entity_poly.pdbx_seq_one_letter_code
_entity_poly.pdbx_strand_id
1 'polypeptide(L)'
;MNPGKLSLIAAFMAVAFLAPVGPAMAQHAEHVVVVQAASAAKVAETGAALRDLWVGHIFWVRNVIADTLAGNKTAAAAAEKEVVANARQIAGAIEPFYGQEASEKLFGLLAGHYGAVKEYLQAAAAGNKTRQEAAVKHLTGNAGEIAQFLSGANPNLPFDTLNGLLLAHVGHHIQEIQQLKGKQYAEEAQTWDAMKKHMYVIADALAGAIAKQFPAKFG
;
A
#
# COMPACT_ATOMS: atom_id res chain seq x y z
N MET A 1 4.02 84.56 49.65
CA MET A 1 3.67 85.82 48.94
C MET A 1 3.73 85.55 47.45
N ASN A 2 2.60 85.84 46.79
CA ASN A 2 2.21 85.81 45.37
C ASN A 2 3.24 86.44 44.36
N PRO A 3 3.00 86.47 43.02
CA PRO A 3 2.33 85.51 42.11
C PRO A 3 2.90 85.47 40.65
N GLY A 4 2.30 84.62 39.79
CA GLY A 4 2.10 84.86 38.35
C GLY A 4 3.04 84.07 37.41
N LYS A 5 2.60 83.45 36.31
CA LYS A 5 1.47 83.72 35.39
C LYS A 5 0.97 82.45 34.69
N LEU A 6 -0.18 82.62 34.05
CA LEU A 6 -1.10 81.69 33.39
C LEU A 6 -0.58 80.86 32.21
N SER A 7 -1.12 79.63 32.14
CA SER A 7 -1.84 78.95 31.04
C SER A 7 -1.15 78.65 29.69
N LEU A 8 -1.16 77.37 29.28
CA LEU A 8 -1.86 76.92 28.05
C LEU A 8 -2.08 75.39 28.06
N ILE A 9 -3.27 74.99 27.62
CA ILE A 9 -3.75 73.62 27.42
C ILE A 9 -3.13 73.02 26.16
N ALA A 10 -2.71 71.75 26.21
CA ALA A 10 -2.62 70.89 25.02
C ALA A 10 -2.83 69.42 25.41
N ALA A 11 -4.03 68.91 25.12
CA ALA A 11 -4.35 67.49 25.20
C ALA A 11 -3.70 66.75 24.02
N PHE A 12 -2.79 65.81 24.29
CA PHE A 12 -2.31 64.87 23.28
C PHE A 12 -3.26 63.67 23.21
N MET A 13 -4.15 63.67 22.21
CA MET A 13 -4.82 62.46 21.74
C MET A 13 -3.77 61.58 21.03
N ALA A 14 -3.36 60.48 21.65
CA ALA A 14 -2.66 59.41 20.95
C ALA A 14 -3.68 58.56 20.19
N VAL A 15 -3.74 58.78 18.88
CA VAL A 15 -4.47 57.92 17.94
C VAL A 15 -3.80 56.55 17.92
N ALA A 16 -4.51 55.50 18.35
CA ALA A 16 -4.09 54.13 18.13
C ALA A 16 -4.16 53.84 16.62
N PHE A 17 -3.00 53.65 15.98
CA PHE A 17 -2.93 53.07 14.65
C PHE A 17 -3.30 51.59 14.73
N LEU A 18 -4.57 51.28 14.50
CA LEU A 18 -4.99 49.94 14.05
C LEU A 18 -4.50 49.79 12.61
N ALA A 19 -3.34 49.16 12.44
CA ALA A 19 -2.95 48.64 11.14
C ALA A 19 -3.99 47.58 10.72
N PRO A 20 -4.55 47.63 9.50
CA PRO A 20 -5.37 46.55 9.01
C PRO A 20 -4.44 45.35 8.83
N VAL A 21 -4.63 44.32 9.65
CA VAL A 21 -4.04 43.01 9.40
C VAL A 21 -4.75 42.47 8.15
N GLY A 22 -4.23 42.86 6.99
CA GLY A 22 -4.86 42.68 5.69
C GLY A 22 -4.85 41.24 5.16
N PRO A 23 -5.32 41.04 3.91
CA PRO A 23 -5.73 39.78 3.28
C PRO A 23 -4.65 38.68 3.14
N ALA A 24 -3.40 38.96 3.48
CA ALA A 24 -2.29 38.01 3.35
C ALA A 24 -2.46 36.75 4.23
N MET A 25 -3.02 36.88 5.44
CA MET A 25 -3.29 35.70 6.28
C MET A 25 -4.44 34.84 5.74
N ALA A 26 -5.45 35.45 5.12
CA ALA A 26 -6.55 34.73 4.48
C ALA A 26 -6.07 33.99 3.22
N GLN A 27 -5.24 34.63 2.39
CA GLN A 27 -4.65 34.00 1.20
C GLN A 27 -3.68 32.86 1.55
N HIS A 28 -2.91 32.98 2.63
CA HIS A 28 -2.08 31.87 3.12
C HIS A 28 -2.92 30.71 3.64
N ALA A 29 -4.02 30.97 4.35
CA ALA A 29 -4.91 29.91 4.85
C ALA A 29 -5.63 29.18 3.70
N GLU A 30 -6.15 29.91 2.70
CA GLU A 30 -6.77 29.32 1.52
C GLU A 30 -5.77 28.49 0.69
N HIS A 31 -4.55 29.00 0.48
CA HIS A 31 -3.51 28.28 -0.24
C HIS A 31 -3.09 26.98 0.48
N VAL A 32 -2.99 26.98 1.81
CA VAL A 32 -2.69 25.78 2.60
C VAL A 32 -3.81 24.74 2.51
N VAL A 33 -5.08 25.17 2.57
CA VAL A 33 -6.24 24.27 2.43
C VAL A 33 -6.30 23.63 1.05
N VAL A 34 -6.04 24.39 -0.02
CA VAL A 34 -6.03 23.87 -1.41
C VAL A 34 -4.90 22.87 -1.63
N VAL A 35 -3.68 23.15 -1.15
CA VAL A 35 -2.54 22.22 -1.26
C VAL A 35 -2.78 20.94 -0.47
N GLN A 36 -3.38 21.05 0.72
CA GLN A 36 -3.70 19.87 1.54
C GLN A 36 -4.80 18.99 0.92
N ALA A 37 -5.81 19.60 0.29
CA ALA A 37 -6.84 18.88 -0.45
C ALA A 37 -6.29 18.19 -1.72
N ALA A 38 -5.42 18.87 -2.48
CA ALA A 38 -4.74 18.30 -3.63
C ALA A 38 -3.82 17.12 -3.22
N SER A 39 -3.16 17.24 -2.07
CA SER A 39 -2.34 16.16 -1.53
C SER A 39 -3.15 14.95 -1.11
N ALA A 40 -4.26 15.15 -0.42
CA ALA A 40 -5.18 14.06 -0.08
C ALA A 40 -5.71 13.34 -1.34
N ALA A 41 -6.00 14.08 -2.42
CA ALA A 41 -6.43 13.50 -3.69
C ALA A 41 -5.33 12.61 -4.33
N LYS A 42 -4.08 13.10 -4.42
CA LYS A 42 -2.96 12.30 -4.96
C LYS A 42 -2.67 11.04 -4.15
N VAL A 43 -2.82 11.11 -2.82
CA VAL A 43 -2.69 9.92 -1.96
C VAL A 43 -3.80 8.93 -2.25
N ALA A 44 -5.04 9.39 -2.39
CA ALA A 44 -6.18 8.53 -2.72
C ALA A 44 -6.04 7.87 -4.10
N GLU A 45 -5.56 8.60 -5.11
CA GLU A 45 -5.26 8.07 -6.45
C GLU A 45 -4.16 7.01 -6.40
N THR A 46 -3.08 7.26 -5.66
CA THR A 46 -1.99 6.28 -5.47
C THR A 46 -2.50 5.03 -4.77
N GLY A 47 -3.34 5.18 -3.74
CA GLY A 47 -4.00 4.07 -3.06
C GLY A 47 -4.88 3.27 -4.03
N ALA A 48 -5.70 3.94 -4.84
CA ALA A 48 -6.54 3.28 -5.83
C ALA A 48 -5.73 2.50 -6.88
N ALA A 49 -4.66 3.10 -7.41
CA ALA A 49 -3.76 2.43 -8.36
C ALA A 49 -3.10 1.19 -7.74
N LEU A 50 -2.60 1.30 -6.51
CA LEU A 50 -2.03 0.15 -5.80
C LEU A 50 -3.09 -0.93 -5.54
N ARG A 51 -4.31 -0.56 -5.12
CA ARG A 51 -5.40 -1.53 -4.92
C ARG A 51 -5.72 -2.31 -6.19
N ASP A 52 -5.77 -1.64 -7.34
CA ASP A 52 -6.01 -2.28 -8.62
C ASP A 52 -4.91 -3.29 -8.95
N LEU A 53 -3.64 -2.91 -8.80
CA LEU A 53 -2.51 -3.80 -8.99
C LEU A 53 -2.56 -5.01 -8.04
N TRP A 54 -2.67 -4.79 -6.73
CA TRP A 54 -2.67 -5.87 -5.75
C TRP A 54 -3.87 -6.81 -5.87
N VAL A 55 -5.06 -6.31 -6.23
CA VAL A 55 -6.22 -7.16 -6.52
C VAL A 55 -6.05 -7.90 -7.85
N GLY A 56 -5.51 -7.24 -8.87
CA GLY A 56 -5.17 -7.86 -10.15
C GLY A 56 -4.22 -9.05 -9.97
N HIS A 57 -3.20 -8.91 -9.12
CA HIS A 57 -2.26 -9.99 -8.80
C HIS A 57 -2.98 -11.22 -8.27
N ILE A 58 -3.78 -11.06 -7.22
CA ILE A 58 -4.47 -12.20 -6.59
C ILE A 58 -5.55 -12.78 -7.50
N PHE A 59 -6.15 -11.96 -8.37
CA PHE A 59 -7.08 -12.42 -9.39
C PHE A 59 -6.39 -13.38 -10.36
N TRP A 60 -5.21 -13.00 -10.88
CA TRP A 60 -4.47 -13.87 -11.78
C TRP A 60 -3.96 -15.13 -11.09
N VAL A 61 -3.55 -15.05 -9.82
CA VAL A 61 -3.17 -16.24 -9.04
C VAL A 61 -4.35 -17.20 -8.86
N ARG A 62 -5.55 -16.68 -8.54
CA ARG A 62 -6.77 -17.49 -8.45
C ARG A 62 -7.08 -18.22 -9.76
N ASN A 63 -6.89 -17.57 -10.91
CA ASN A 63 -7.05 -18.22 -12.22
C ASN A 63 -6.01 -19.33 -12.44
N VAL A 64 -4.74 -19.10 -12.10
CA VAL A 64 -3.70 -20.15 -12.14
C VAL A 64 -4.12 -21.37 -11.31
N ILE A 65 -4.64 -21.14 -10.09
CA ILE A 65 -5.11 -22.22 -9.21
C ILE A 65 -6.27 -22.97 -9.85
N ALA A 66 -7.32 -22.27 -10.28
CA ALA A 66 -8.50 -22.87 -10.88
C ALA A 66 -8.16 -23.68 -12.14
N ASP A 67 -7.39 -23.10 -13.07
CA ASP A 67 -7.00 -23.73 -14.33
C ASP A 67 -6.07 -24.93 -14.13
N THR A 68 -5.14 -24.83 -13.17
CA THR A 68 -4.24 -25.93 -12.82
C THR A 68 -5.04 -27.12 -12.27
N LEU A 69 -5.98 -26.88 -11.36
CA LEU A 69 -6.83 -27.92 -10.78
C LEU A 69 -7.81 -28.51 -11.80
N ALA A 70 -8.24 -27.73 -12.79
CA ALA A 70 -9.04 -28.21 -13.92
C ALA A 70 -8.23 -28.99 -14.97
N GLY A 71 -6.90 -29.02 -14.86
CA GLY A 71 -6.01 -29.64 -15.85
C GLY A 71 -5.85 -28.82 -17.14
N ASN A 72 -6.33 -27.58 -17.17
CA ASN A 72 -6.24 -26.69 -18.33
C ASN A 72 -4.88 -25.98 -18.37
N LYS A 73 -3.86 -26.70 -18.85
CA LYS A 73 -2.47 -26.20 -18.89
C LYS A 73 -2.31 -24.92 -19.71
N THR A 74 -3.08 -24.77 -20.79
CA THR A 74 -2.98 -23.59 -21.67
C THR A 74 -3.48 -22.33 -20.96
N ALA A 75 -4.65 -22.41 -20.31
CA ALA A 75 -5.19 -21.27 -19.56
C ALA A 75 -4.33 -20.96 -18.32
N ALA A 76 -3.88 -21.99 -17.58
CA ALA A 76 -2.98 -21.80 -16.45
C ALA A 76 -1.69 -21.07 -16.85
N ALA A 77 -1.09 -21.44 -17.99
CA ALA A 77 0.11 -20.77 -18.49
C ALA A 77 -0.15 -19.32 -18.96
N ALA A 78 -1.35 -19.02 -19.47
CA ALA A 78 -1.73 -17.65 -19.80
C ALA A 78 -1.92 -16.81 -18.53
N ALA A 79 -2.67 -17.32 -17.55
CA ALA A 79 -2.86 -16.65 -16.26
C ALA A 79 -1.52 -16.42 -15.53
N GLU A 80 -0.60 -17.39 -15.57
CA GLU A 80 0.72 -17.27 -14.96
C GLU A 80 1.56 -16.12 -15.56
N LYS A 81 1.46 -15.89 -16.88
CA LYS A 81 2.12 -14.73 -17.51
C LYS A 81 1.58 -13.42 -16.94
N GLU A 82 0.27 -13.33 -16.73
CA GLU A 82 -0.36 -12.16 -16.15
C GLU A 82 0.01 -11.97 -14.67
N VAL A 83 0.15 -13.05 -13.89
CA VAL A 83 0.67 -12.96 -12.51
C VAL A 83 2.05 -12.29 -12.50
N VAL A 84 2.97 -12.74 -13.36
CA VAL A 84 4.34 -12.21 -13.43
C VAL A 84 4.35 -10.78 -13.95
N ALA A 85 3.57 -10.48 -15.00
CA ALA A 85 3.45 -9.13 -15.52
C ALA A 85 2.89 -8.16 -14.48
N ASN A 86 1.88 -8.58 -13.72
CA ASN A 86 1.30 -7.76 -12.68
C ASN A 86 2.22 -7.60 -11.46
N ALA A 87 2.98 -8.64 -11.09
CA ALA A 87 4.05 -8.52 -10.08
C ALA A 87 5.11 -7.48 -10.50
N ARG A 88 5.46 -7.42 -11.78
CA ARG A 88 6.34 -6.39 -12.35
C ARG A 88 5.73 -4.99 -12.25
N GLN A 89 4.43 -4.86 -12.46
CA GLN A 89 3.71 -3.59 -12.31
C GLN A 89 3.67 -3.13 -10.84
N ILE A 90 3.42 -4.02 -9.88
CA ILE A 90 3.50 -3.72 -8.43
C ILE A 90 4.89 -3.21 -8.07
N ALA A 91 5.94 -3.90 -8.55
CA ALA A 91 7.31 -3.46 -8.36
C ALA A 91 7.59 -2.08 -8.99
N GLY A 92 7.14 -1.87 -10.22
CA GLY A 92 7.28 -0.59 -10.92
C GLY A 92 6.59 0.58 -10.21
N ALA A 93 5.51 0.32 -9.46
CA ALA A 93 4.79 1.36 -8.72
C ALA A 93 5.65 2.03 -7.62
N ILE A 94 6.70 1.37 -7.13
CA ILE A 94 7.59 1.92 -6.11
C ILE A 94 8.81 2.66 -6.72
N GLU A 95 9.07 2.47 -8.01
CA GLU A 95 10.24 3.01 -8.71
C GLU A 95 10.37 4.55 -8.63
N PRO A 96 9.29 5.35 -8.80
CA PRO A 96 9.39 6.81 -8.71
C PRO A 96 9.84 7.35 -7.34
N PHE A 97 9.85 6.49 -6.32
CA PHE A 97 10.15 6.82 -4.93
C PHE A 97 11.50 6.25 -4.48
N TYR A 98 11.80 5.01 -4.86
CA TYR A 98 12.99 4.28 -4.39
C TYR A 98 13.98 3.90 -5.49
N GLY A 99 13.68 4.22 -6.76
CA GLY A 99 14.54 3.95 -7.92
C GLY A 99 14.43 2.53 -8.47
N GLN A 100 15.08 2.32 -9.61
CA GLN A 100 14.98 1.08 -10.40
C GLN A 100 15.51 -0.14 -9.65
N GLU A 101 16.62 -0.01 -8.90
CA GLU A 101 17.19 -1.14 -8.15
C GLU A 101 16.21 -1.67 -7.09
N ALA A 102 15.51 -0.78 -6.39
CA ALA A 102 14.49 -1.16 -5.42
C ALA A 102 13.29 -1.85 -6.09
N SER A 103 12.87 -1.36 -7.26
CA SER A 103 11.82 -1.97 -8.08
C SER A 103 12.22 -3.40 -8.50
N GLU A 104 13.41 -3.61 -9.05
CA GLU A 104 13.91 -4.94 -9.43
C GLU A 104 14.00 -5.89 -8.23
N LYS A 105 14.46 -5.39 -7.08
CA LYS A 105 14.54 -6.18 -5.85
C LYS A 105 13.14 -6.61 -5.39
N LEU A 106 12.16 -5.70 -5.39
CA LEU A 106 10.79 -6.03 -5.04
C LEU A 106 10.18 -7.04 -6.01
N PHE A 107 10.42 -6.88 -7.32
CA PHE A 107 9.97 -7.83 -8.33
C PHE A 107 10.51 -9.23 -8.06
N GLY A 108 11.81 -9.38 -7.76
CA GLY A 108 12.40 -10.67 -7.41
C GLY A 108 11.74 -11.32 -6.19
N LEU A 109 11.43 -10.52 -5.15
CA LEU A 109 10.75 -11.00 -3.96
C LEU A 109 9.30 -11.43 -4.25
N LEU A 110 8.55 -10.67 -5.03
CA LEU A 110 7.17 -11.00 -5.44
C LEU A 110 7.12 -12.23 -6.36
N ALA A 111 8.09 -12.37 -7.28
CA ALA A 111 8.23 -13.56 -8.10
C ALA A 111 8.53 -14.80 -7.24
N GLY A 112 9.38 -14.66 -6.22
CA GLY A 112 9.62 -15.70 -5.22
C GLY A 112 8.37 -16.07 -4.43
N HIS A 113 7.58 -15.07 -4.02
CA HIS A 113 6.29 -15.26 -3.34
C HIS A 113 5.35 -16.14 -4.17
N TYR A 114 5.09 -15.73 -5.40
CA TYR A 114 4.24 -16.48 -6.32
C TYR A 114 4.79 -17.87 -6.63
N GLY A 115 6.12 -18.01 -6.77
CA GLY A 115 6.78 -19.30 -6.92
C GLY A 115 6.43 -20.26 -5.78
N ALA A 116 6.48 -19.78 -4.54
CA ALA A 116 6.14 -20.57 -3.37
C ALA A 116 4.62 -20.87 -3.27
N VAL A 117 3.73 -19.98 -3.73
CA VAL A 117 2.29 -20.27 -3.89
C VAL A 117 2.09 -21.42 -4.88
N LYS A 118 2.80 -21.38 -6.02
CA LYS A 118 2.74 -22.43 -7.05
C LYS A 118 3.30 -23.75 -6.56
N GLU A 119 4.37 -23.75 -5.77
CA GLU A 119 4.90 -24.95 -5.09
C GLU A 119 3.83 -25.58 -4.18
N TYR A 120 3.14 -24.76 -3.38
CA TYR A 120 2.05 -25.22 -2.52
C TYR A 120 0.88 -25.80 -3.35
N LEU A 121 0.46 -25.11 -4.41
CA LEU A 121 -0.59 -25.56 -5.34
C LEU A 121 -0.26 -26.94 -5.93
N GLN A 122 0.95 -27.12 -6.45
CA GLN A 122 1.39 -28.38 -7.03
C GLN A 122 1.44 -29.50 -5.98
N ALA A 123 1.95 -29.20 -4.78
CA ALA A 123 1.99 -30.15 -3.68
C ALA A 123 0.59 -30.52 -3.18
N ALA A 124 -0.33 -29.56 -3.15
CA ALA A 124 -1.73 -29.77 -2.83
C ALA A 124 -2.40 -30.66 -3.88
N ALA A 125 -2.27 -30.35 -5.17
CA ALA A 125 -2.81 -31.15 -6.27
C ALA A 125 -2.30 -32.61 -6.23
N ALA A 126 -1.03 -32.82 -5.89
CA ALA A 126 -0.42 -34.13 -5.74
C ALA A 126 -0.72 -34.85 -4.41
N GLY A 127 -1.43 -34.21 -3.47
CA GLY A 127 -1.68 -34.78 -2.14
C GLY A 127 -0.43 -34.93 -1.26
N ASN A 128 0.67 -34.26 -1.60
CA ASN A 128 1.95 -34.40 -0.91
C ASN A 128 2.05 -33.42 0.26
N LYS A 129 1.76 -33.91 1.48
CA LYS A 129 1.78 -33.09 2.70
C LYS A 129 3.17 -32.54 3.06
N THR A 130 4.22 -33.35 2.90
CA THR A 130 5.60 -32.91 3.18
C THR A 130 6.02 -31.74 2.27
N ARG A 131 5.65 -31.78 0.99
CA ARG A 131 5.91 -30.66 0.07
C ARG A 131 5.03 -29.45 0.35
N GLN A 132 3.79 -29.64 0.82
CA GLN A 132 2.95 -28.53 1.28
C GLN A 132 3.62 -27.82 2.47
N GLU A 133 4.09 -28.56 3.48
CA GLU A 133 4.79 -27.98 4.64
C GLU A 133 6.07 -27.23 4.24
N ALA A 134 6.84 -27.77 3.29
CA ALA A 134 8.02 -27.09 2.75
C ALA A 134 7.65 -25.77 2.04
N ALA A 135 6.59 -25.78 1.22
CA ALA A 135 6.11 -24.59 0.53
C ALA A 135 5.55 -23.54 1.50
N VAL A 136 4.89 -23.95 2.60
CA VAL A 136 4.46 -23.01 3.66
C VAL A 136 5.65 -22.32 4.30
N LYS A 137 6.72 -23.06 4.62
CA LYS A 137 7.95 -22.47 5.17
C LYS A 137 8.55 -21.45 4.19
N HIS A 138 8.62 -21.81 2.91
CA HIS A 138 9.11 -20.91 1.87
C HIS A 138 8.26 -19.64 1.75
N LEU A 139 6.93 -19.76 1.71
CA LEU A 139 5.98 -18.64 1.68
C LEU A 139 6.15 -17.70 2.88
N THR A 140 6.19 -18.26 4.10
CA THR A 140 6.34 -17.46 5.32
C THR A 140 7.71 -16.79 5.42
N GLY A 141 8.79 -17.45 4.97
CA GLY A 141 10.12 -16.87 4.90
C GLY A 141 10.16 -15.70 3.91
N ASN A 142 9.63 -15.89 2.70
CA ASN A 142 9.56 -14.84 1.68
C ASN A 142 8.67 -13.65 2.12
N ALA A 143 7.56 -13.89 2.82
CA ALA A 143 6.77 -12.82 3.43
C ALA A 143 7.62 -11.95 4.38
N GLY A 144 8.48 -12.58 5.19
CA GLY A 144 9.45 -11.89 6.04
C GLY A 144 10.49 -11.09 5.25
N GLU A 145 10.99 -11.63 4.13
CA GLU A 145 11.95 -10.93 3.25
C GLU A 145 11.32 -9.69 2.59
N ILE A 146 10.07 -9.78 2.11
CA ILE A 146 9.32 -8.63 1.58
C ILE A 146 9.11 -7.59 2.67
N ALA A 147 8.67 -8.02 3.86
CA ALA A 147 8.47 -7.12 4.98
C ALA A 147 9.77 -6.40 5.36
N GLN A 148 10.88 -7.13 5.44
CA GLN A 148 12.20 -6.58 5.78
C GLN A 148 12.68 -5.56 4.75
N PHE A 149 12.48 -5.84 3.46
CA PHE A 149 12.86 -4.95 2.38
C PHE A 149 12.05 -3.64 2.40
N LEU A 150 10.72 -3.74 2.44
CA LEU A 150 9.84 -2.56 2.39
C LEU A 150 9.91 -1.72 3.67
N SER A 151 9.99 -2.36 4.84
CA SER A 151 10.18 -1.64 6.12
C SER A 151 11.56 -0.99 6.24
N GLY A 152 12.59 -1.59 5.65
CA GLY A 152 13.92 -0.99 5.55
C GLY A 152 13.94 0.24 4.65
N ALA A 153 13.15 0.24 3.58
CA ALA A 153 13.02 1.38 2.66
C ALA A 153 12.14 2.51 3.23
N ASN A 154 11.12 2.16 4.02
CA ASN A 154 10.14 3.12 4.53
C ASN A 154 9.91 2.97 6.05
N PRO A 155 10.37 3.94 6.88
CA PRO A 155 10.19 3.87 8.33
C PRO A 155 8.73 3.98 8.79
N ASN A 156 7.80 4.36 7.90
CA ASN A 156 6.36 4.40 8.18
C ASN A 156 5.66 3.06 7.93
N LEU A 157 6.39 2.00 7.54
CA LEU A 157 5.93 0.62 7.46
C LEU A 157 6.70 -0.23 8.48
N PRO A 158 6.27 -0.30 9.75
CA PRO A 158 6.94 -1.14 10.74
C PRO A 158 6.96 -2.61 10.30
N PHE A 159 8.12 -3.26 10.45
CA PHE A 159 8.35 -4.65 10.03
C PHE A 159 7.25 -5.59 10.56
N ASP A 160 6.98 -5.57 11.87
CA ASP A 160 6.02 -6.51 12.49
C ASP A 160 4.60 -6.34 11.92
N THR A 161 4.21 -5.10 11.62
CA THR A 161 2.90 -4.80 11.04
C THR A 161 2.81 -5.36 9.62
N LEU A 162 3.79 -5.04 8.78
CA LEU A 162 3.80 -5.49 7.39
C LEU A 162 3.95 -7.02 7.28
N ASN A 163 4.81 -7.61 8.10
CA ASN A 163 4.99 -9.06 8.17
C ASN A 163 3.68 -9.76 8.59
N GLY A 164 2.98 -9.24 9.58
CA GLY A 164 1.67 -9.77 9.99
C GLY A 164 0.64 -9.77 8.86
N LEU A 165 0.56 -8.68 8.10
CA LEU A 165 -0.31 -8.59 6.92
C LEU A 165 0.08 -9.61 5.85
N LEU A 166 1.37 -9.74 5.53
CA LEU A 166 1.84 -10.68 4.52
C LEU A 166 1.65 -12.14 4.95
N LEU A 167 1.82 -12.47 6.23
CA LEU A 167 1.54 -13.81 6.77
C LEU A 167 0.05 -14.17 6.70
N ALA A 168 -0.84 -13.22 7.00
CA ALA A 168 -2.27 -13.45 6.82
C ALA A 168 -2.65 -13.62 5.34
N HIS A 169 -1.98 -12.91 4.42
CA HIS A 169 -2.13 -13.10 2.98
C HIS A 169 -1.64 -14.50 2.51
N VAL A 170 -0.52 -14.99 3.04
CA VAL A 170 -0.07 -16.39 2.86
C VAL A 170 -1.17 -17.38 3.27
N GLY A 171 -1.81 -17.12 4.40
CA GLY A 171 -2.95 -17.92 4.88
C GLY A 171 -4.12 -17.96 3.88
N HIS A 172 -4.45 -16.82 3.26
CA HIS A 172 -5.50 -16.76 2.24
C HIS A 172 -5.19 -17.63 1.02
N HIS A 173 -3.96 -17.58 0.49
CA HIS A 173 -3.57 -18.44 -0.65
C HIS A 173 -3.67 -19.94 -0.32
N ILE A 174 -3.19 -20.33 0.87
CA ILE A 174 -3.29 -21.72 1.34
C ILE A 174 -4.75 -22.16 1.40
N GLN A 175 -5.61 -21.32 1.99
CA GLN A 175 -7.03 -21.61 2.14
C GLN A 175 -7.76 -21.70 0.80
N GLU A 176 -7.54 -20.73 -0.10
CA GLU A 176 -8.11 -20.70 -1.45
C GLU A 176 -7.74 -21.97 -2.25
N ILE A 177 -6.46 -22.37 -2.22
CA ILE A 177 -5.99 -23.58 -2.89
C ILE A 177 -6.70 -24.83 -2.36
N GLN A 178 -6.80 -24.98 -1.04
CA GLN A 178 -7.44 -26.15 -0.44
C GLN A 178 -8.95 -26.18 -0.71
N GLN A 179 -9.62 -25.03 -0.66
CA GLN A 179 -11.05 -24.92 -0.92
C GLN A 179 -11.38 -25.20 -2.40
N LEU A 180 -10.64 -24.64 -3.35
CA LEU A 180 -10.82 -24.95 -4.78
C LEU A 180 -10.55 -26.42 -5.07
N LYS A 181 -9.48 -26.99 -4.51
CA LYS A 181 -9.19 -28.43 -4.63
C LYS A 181 -10.31 -29.29 -4.04
N GLY A 182 -10.85 -28.88 -2.90
CA GLY A 182 -11.98 -29.53 -2.21
C GLY A 182 -13.35 -29.26 -2.85
N LYS A 183 -13.42 -28.44 -3.90
CA LYS A 183 -14.67 -27.97 -4.54
C LYS A 183 -15.62 -27.24 -3.58
N GLN A 184 -15.05 -26.58 -2.57
CA GLN A 184 -15.73 -25.78 -1.54
C GLN A 184 -15.96 -24.35 -2.06
N TYR A 185 -16.78 -24.21 -3.11
CA TYR A 185 -16.90 -22.95 -3.83
C TYR A 185 -17.56 -21.82 -3.03
N ALA A 186 -18.48 -22.15 -2.10
CA ALA A 186 -19.13 -21.13 -1.27
C ALA A 186 -18.15 -20.54 -0.25
N GLU A 187 -17.34 -21.40 0.36
CA GLU A 187 -16.29 -21.03 1.31
C GLU A 187 -15.15 -20.30 0.60
N GLU A 188 -14.80 -20.74 -0.61
CA GLU A 188 -13.80 -20.05 -1.43
C GLU A 188 -14.25 -18.64 -1.80
N ALA A 189 -15.52 -18.43 -2.14
CA ALA A 189 -16.03 -17.10 -2.42
C ALA A 189 -15.92 -16.15 -1.21
N GLN A 190 -16.07 -16.68 0.01
CA GLN A 190 -15.85 -15.93 1.25
C GLN A 190 -14.37 -15.61 1.46
N THR A 191 -13.47 -16.59 1.26
CA THR A 191 -12.02 -16.39 1.32
C THR A 191 -11.57 -15.35 0.30
N TRP A 192 -12.06 -15.42 -0.93
CA TRP A 192 -11.78 -14.45 -1.99
C TRP A 192 -12.19 -13.04 -1.61
N ASP A 193 -13.38 -12.86 -1.02
CA ASP A 193 -13.83 -11.54 -0.58
C ASP A 193 -12.98 -10.98 0.57
N ALA A 194 -12.65 -11.81 1.55
CA ALA A 194 -11.76 -11.45 2.65
C ALA A 194 -10.35 -11.12 2.13
N MET A 195 -9.82 -11.91 1.21
CA MET A 195 -8.51 -11.72 0.60
C MET A 195 -8.45 -10.41 -0.19
N LYS A 196 -9.44 -10.10 -1.03
CA LYS A 196 -9.54 -8.80 -1.73
C LYS A 196 -9.51 -7.63 -0.76
N LYS A 197 -10.33 -7.68 0.30
CA LYS A 197 -10.38 -6.62 1.32
C LYS A 197 -9.04 -6.47 2.03
N HIS A 198 -8.37 -7.59 2.29
CA HIS A 198 -7.04 -7.58 2.89
C HIS A 198 -5.97 -6.99 1.95
N MET A 199 -6.06 -7.23 0.63
CA MET A 199 -5.20 -6.57 -0.34
C MET A 199 -5.40 -5.06 -0.37
N TYR A 200 -6.61 -4.56 -0.11
CA TYR A 200 -6.82 -3.12 0.07
C TYR A 200 -6.03 -2.57 1.26
N VAL A 201 -6.02 -3.29 2.39
CA VAL A 201 -5.25 -2.89 3.57
C VAL A 201 -3.75 -2.83 3.28
N ILE A 202 -3.19 -3.83 2.59
CA ILE A 202 -1.77 -3.84 2.21
C ILE A 202 -1.46 -2.68 1.25
N ALA A 203 -2.29 -2.49 0.22
CA ALA A 203 -2.14 -1.41 -0.75
C ALA A 203 -2.19 -0.02 -0.07
N ASP A 204 -3.15 0.19 0.83
CA ASP A 204 -3.34 1.45 1.56
C ASP A 204 -2.21 1.73 2.54
N ALA A 205 -1.71 0.70 3.23
CA ALA A 205 -0.55 0.82 4.10
C ALA A 205 0.67 1.29 3.31
N LEU A 206 0.94 0.68 2.14
CA LEU A 206 2.03 1.07 1.26
C LEU A 206 1.86 2.50 0.73
N ALA A 207 0.67 2.83 0.19
CA ALA A 207 0.37 4.17 -0.32
C ALA A 207 0.55 5.25 0.75
N GLY A 208 -0.03 5.03 1.93
CA GLY A 208 0.04 5.96 3.06
C GLY A 208 1.45 6.14 3.58
N ALA A 209 2.25 5.07 3.62
CA ALA A 209 3.65 5.16 4.03
C ALA A 209 4.52 5.90 3.01
N ILE A 210 4.34 5.65 1.72
CA ILE A 210 5.05 6.36 0.64
C ILE A 210 4.71 7.86 0.71
N ALA A 211 3.43 8.19 0.87
CA ALA A 211 2.99 9.58 1.03
C ALA A 211 3.63 10.29 2.22
N LYS A 212 3.72 9.60 3.37
CA LYS A 212 4.39 10.14 4.57
C LYS A 212 5.88 10.37 4.37
N GLN A 213 6.57 9.48 3.65
CA GLN A 213 8.01 9.58 3.42
C GLN A 213 8.35 10.64 2.36
N PHE A 214 7.51 10.80 1.34
CA PHE A 214 7.78 11.69 0.20
C PHE A 214 6.71 12.78 0.03
N PRO A 215 6.39 13.60 1.04
CA PRO A 215 5.28 14.54 0.99
C PRO A 215 5.35 15.52 -0.20
N ALA A 216 6.56 15.91 -0.62
CA ALA A 216 6.76 16.80 -1.78
C ALA A 216 6.31 16.18 -3.12
N LYS A 217 6.28 14.85 -3.25
CA LYS A 217 5.76 14.16 -4.44
C LYS A 217 4.22 14.10 -4.46
N PHE A 218 3.60 14.38 -3.32
CA PHE A 218 2.14 14.42 -3.15
C PHE A 218 1.63 15.84 -2.93
N GLY A 219 2.49 16.88 -2.94
CA GLY A 219 2.09 18.28 -2.81
C GLY A 219 1.67 18.93 -4.11
#